data_AF-A0A969GJM9-F1
#
_entry.id   AF-A0A969GJM9-F1
#
_cell.length_a   1.000
_cell.length_b   1.000
_cell.length_c   1.000
_cell.angle_alpha   90.00
_cell.angle_beta   90.00
_cell.angle_gamma   90.00
#
_symmetry.space_group_name_H-M   'P 1'
#
loop_
_entity.id
_entity.type
_entity.pdbx_description
1 polymer ?
#
loop_
_entity_poly.entity_id
_entity_poly.type
_entity_poly.pdbx_seq_one_letter_code
_entity_poly.pdbx_strand_id
1 'polypeptide(L)'
;MQATGQSSIQILFERVVHAFLSLIYYPALDFYGSPSPMMSMISSVMFLAGLGIVLWNIRNPGYLLLLGYFWSATAAIGIFATPPSADSYRMLMALPAAVTMAALGLDKTLEILGMGWNHLRTAYAFTVTAILTSLLFFNLWTYYVEFAGQCRFASDRPGRFGTYLGIQLQEIENENRVYLLSNPIYFHGSHPATFFLSLRPVINFADPIDSLDAVYGETIIAPPDRMEELEEWARTQPGGQLHYKYDCDTAILLSYQVP
;
A
#
# COMPACT_ATOMS: atom_id res chain seq x y z
N MET A 1 0.06 -27.61 4.88
CA MET A 1 -1.03 -28.61 4.87
C MET A 1 -1.63 -28.87 6.24
N GLN A 2 -0.88 -28.83 7.36
CA GLN A 2 -1.42 -29.18 8.69
C GLN A 2 -2.28 -28.10 9.39
N ALA A 3 -2.23 -26.82 9.00
CA ALA A 3 -2.91 -25.76 9.75
C ALA A 3 -4.38 -25.49 9.34
N THR A 4 -4.77 -25.76 8.08
CA THR A 4 -6.10 -25.40 7.54
C THR A 4 -6.96 -26.58 7.11
N GLY A 5 -6.41 -27.79 7.03
CA GLY A 5 -7.12 -28.98 6.54
C GLY A 5 -7.41 -28.99 5.02
N GLN A 6 -7.03 -27.96 4.29
CA GLN A 6 -7.22 -27.85 2.83
C GLN A 6 -6.09 -28.52 2.05
N SER A 7 -6.42 -29.03 0.85
CA SER A 7 -5.42 -29.52 -0.10
C SER A 7 -4.58 -28.38 -0.69
N SER A 8 -3.33 -28.65 -1.08
CA SER A 8 -2.48 -27.62 -1.74
C SER A 8 -3.09 -27.08 -3.03
N ILE A 9 -3.80 -27.91 -3.79
CA ILE A 9 -4.47 -27.48 -5.03
C ILE A 9 -5.58 -26.48 -4.71
N GLN A 10 -6.37 -26.76 -3.67
CA GLN A 10 -7.41 -25.84 -3.21
C GLN A 10 -6.82 -24.50 -2.78
N ILE A 11 -5.75 -24.51 -1.99
CA ILE A 11 -5.08 -23.28 -1.55
C ILE A 11 -4.59 -22.49 -2.78
N LEU A 12 -3.91 -23.13 -3.72
CA LEU A 12 -3.40 -22.45 -4.92
C LEU A 12 -4.54 -21.86 -5.77
N PHE A 13 -5.63 -22.60 -5.94
CA PHE A 13 -6.79 -22.12 -6.68
C PHE A 13 -7.43 -20.91 -5.98
N GLU A 14 -7.67 -21.00 -4.67
CA GLU A 14 -8.21 -19.90 -3.86
C GLU A 14 -7.31 -18.65 -3.96
N ARG A 15 -5.99 -18.82 -4.00
CA ARG A 15 -5.03 -17.72 -4.16
C ARG A 15 -5.11 -17.05 -5.53
N VAL A 16 -5.21 -17.82 -6.62
CA VAL A 16 -5.39 -17.25 -7.96
C VAL A 16 -6.74 -16.52 -8.09
N VAL A 17 -7.79 -17.09 -7.52
CA VAL A 17 -9.11 -16.45 -7.45
C VAL A 17 -9.06 -15.16 -6.65
N HIS A 18 -8.37 -15.17 -5.50
CA HIS A 18 -8.19 -13.98 -4.68
C HIS A 18 -7.42 -12.88 -5.43
N ALA A 19 -6.35 -13.23 -6.15
CA ALA A 19 -5.61 -12.29 -6.98
C ALA A 19 -6.49 -11.67 -8.08
N PHE A 20 -7.28 -12.49 -8.79
CA PHE A 20 -8.26 -11.98 -9.77
C PHE A 20 -9.29 -11.04 -9.13
N LEU A 21 -9.90 -11.47 -8.02
CA LEU A 21 -10.94 -10.71 -7.32
C LEU A 21 -10.40 -9.45 -6.63
N SER A 22 -9.09 -9.34 -6.36
CA SER A 22 -8.48 -8.12 -5.84
C SER A 22 -8.61 -6.92 -6.79
N LEU A 23 -8.78 -7.19 -8.10
CA LEU A 23 -9.04 -6.13 -9.08
C LEU A 23 -10.43 -5.52 -8.92
N ILE A 24 -11.45 -6.33 -8.64
CA ILE A 24 -12.86 -5.93 -8.85
C ILE A 24 -13.77 -6.08 -7.62
N TYR A 25 -13.32 -6.78 -6.57
CA TYR A 25 -14.15 -7.15 -5.42
C TYR A 25 -13.44 -6.94 -4.08
N TYR A 26 -12.27 -7.56 -3.86
CA TYR A 26 -11.60 -7.46 -2.57
C TYR A 26 -10.95 -6.09 -2.37
N PRO A 27 -11.02 -5.52 -1.15
CA PRO A 27 -10.45 -4.23 -0.86
C PRO A 27 -8.91 -4.29 -0.87
N ALA A 28 -8.27 -3.20 -1.32
CA ALA A 28 -6.81 -3.10 -1.39
C ALA A 28 -6.20 -2.64 -0.05
N LEU A 29 -6.39 -3.43 1.02
CA LEU A 29 -6.09 -3.02 2.40
C LEU A 29 -4.60 -3.03 2.77
N ASP A 30 -3.84 -4.04 2.40
CA ASP A 30 -2.47 -4.22 2.92
C ASP A 30 -1.54 -3.03 2.66
N PHE A 31 -1.28 -2.76 1.37
CA PHE A 31 -0.32 -1.76 0.94
C PHE A 31 -0.95 -0.37 0.87
N TYR A 32 -2.18 -0.30 0.38
CA TYR A 32 -2.84 0.97 0.17
C TYR A 32 -3.65 1.39 1.41
N GLY A 33 -4.25 0.46 2.15
CA GLY A 33 -5.22 0.80 3.19
C GLY A 33 -6.56 1.27 2.61
N SER A 34 -6.83 0.91 1.35
CA SER A 34 -8.06 1.31 0.67
C SER A 34 -9.18 0.29 0.95
N PRO A 35 -10.37 0.73 1.38
CA PRO A 35 -11.54 -0.14 1.51
C PRO A 35 -12.15 -0.49 0.15
N SER A 36 -11.62 0.04 -0.95
CA SER A 36 -12.10 -0.21 -2.30
C SER A 36 -11.20 -1.19 -3.06
N PRO A 37 -11.75 -1.96 -4.01
CA PRO A 37 -10.95 -2.75 -4.96
C PRO A 37 -10.15 -1.83 -5.89
N MET A 38 -9.20 -2.42 -6.63
CA MET A 38 -8.33 -1.64 -7.52
C MET A 38 -9.07 -0.94 -8.66
N MET A 39 -10.15 -1.54 -9.15
CA MET A 39 -10.98 -0.99 -10.21
C MET A 39 -12.32 -0.55 -9.64
N SER A 40 -12.78 0.64 -10.05
CA SER A 40 -14.13 1.12 -9.73
C SER A 40 -15.19 0.15 -10.28
N MET A 41 -16.39 0.15 -9.70
CA MET A 41 -17.49 -0.70 -10.17
C MET A 41 -17.79 -0.50 -11.68
N ILE A 42 -17.74 0.75 -12.17
CA ILE A 42 -17.94 1.07 -13.59
C ILE A 42 -16.84 0.41 -14.45
N SER A 43 -15.58 0.55 -14.03
CA SER A 43 -14.43 -0.08 -14.72
C SER A 43 -14.51 -1.61 -14.67
N SER A 44 -14.95 -2.19 -13.55
CA SER A 44 -15.12 -3.63 -13.37
C SER A 44 -16.17 -4.21 -14.31
N VAL A 45 -17.32 -3.53 -14.48
CA VAL A 45 -18.37 -3.97 -15.42
C VAL A 45 -17.84 -3.97 -16.86
N MET A 46 -17.15 -2.89 -17.26
CA MET A 46 -16.55 -2.79 -18.59
C MET A 46 -15.46 -3.86 -18.80
N PHE A 47 -14.63 -4.09 -17.78
CA PHE A 47 -13.62 -5.13 -17.78
C PHE A 47 -14.24 -6.53 -17.96
N LEU A 48 -15.28 -6.87 -17.19
CA LEU A 48 -15.94 -8.17 -17.29
C LEU A 48 -16.61 -8.38 -18.66
N ALA A 49 -17.26 -7.34 -19.21
CA ALA A 49 -17.79 -7.38 -20.56
C ALA A 49 -16.69 -7.63 -21.60
N GLY A 50 -15.58 -6.89 -21.49
CA GLY A 50 -14.41 -7.06 -22.35
C GLY A 50 -13.77 -8.43 -22.25
N LEU A 51 -13.59 -8.94 -21.02
CA LEU A 51 -13.11 -10.29 -20.77
C LEU A 51 -14.00 -11.34 -21.46
N GLY A 52 -15.32 -11.21 -21.34
CA GLY A 52 -16.27 -12.08 -22.03
C GLY A 52 -16.12 -12.03 -23.56
N ILE A 53 -15.99 -10.83 -24.14
CA ILE A 53 -15.79 -10.64 -25.58
C ILE A 53 -14.48 -11.27 -26.07
N VAL A 54 -13.39 -11.06 -25.33
CA VAL A 54 -12.06 -11.57 -25.66
C VAL A 54 -12.05 -13.10 -25.55
N LEU A 55 -12.70 -13.68 -24.53
CA LEU A 55 -12.87 -15.13 -24.39
C LEU A 55 -13.73 -15.73 -25.52
N TRP A 56 -14.82 -15.06 -25.89
CA TRP A 56 -15.67 -15.50 -27.01
C TRP A 56 -14.88 -15.55 -28.33
N ASN A 57 -13.93 -14.64 -28.50
CA ASN A 57 -13.12 -14.51 -29.70
C ASN A 57 -11.67 -15.00 -29.50
N ILE A 58 -11.45 -16.00 -28.63
CA ILE A 58 -10.11 -16.48 -28.24
C ILE A 58 -9.20 -16.93 -29.39
N ARG A 59 -9.78 -17.29 -30.55
CA ARG A 59 -9.02 -17.66 -31.76
C ARG A 59 -8.29 -16.48 -32.39
N ASN A 60 -8.65 -15.24 -32.06
CA ASN A 60 -7.91 -14.07 -32.50
C ASN A 60 -6.57 -14.00 -31.75
N PRO A 61 -5.42 -13.95 -32.46
CA PRO A 61 -4.10 -13.98 -31.81
C PRO A 61 -3.86 -12.78 -30.89
N GLY A 62 -4.41 -11.60 -31.20
CA GLY A 62 -4.30 -10.43 -30.33
C GLY A 62 -5.05 -10.61 -29.01
N TYR A 63 -6.23 -11.23 -29.07
CA TYR A 63 -7.02 -11.55 -27.88
C TYR A 63 -6.40 -12.67 -27.05
N LEU A 64 -5.81 -13.68 -27.70
CA LEU A 64 -5.06 -14.72 -27.02
C LEU A 64 -3.86 -14.14 -26.26
N LEU A 65 -3.12 -13.20 -26.86
CA LEU A 65 -2.01 -12.52 -26.22
C LEU A 65 -2.48 -11.67 -25.02
N LEU A 66 -3.62 -10.98 -25.16
CA LEU A 66 -4.20 -10.18 -24.08
C LEU A 66 -4.65 -11.06 -22.89
N LEU A 67 -5.31 -12.19 -23.16
CA LEU A 67 -5.66 -13.19 -22.14
C LEU A 67 -4.43 -13.80 -21.51
N GLY A 68 -3.43 -14.14 -22.33
CA GLY A 68 -2.15 -14.69 -21.87
C GLY A 68 -1.45 -13.73 -20.91
N TYR A 69 -1.35 -12.45 -21.26
CA TYR A 69 -0.78 -11.43 -20.38
C TYR A 69 -1.56 -11.33 -19.07
N PHE A 70 -2.88 -11.14 -19.14
CA PHE A 70 -3.70 -10.99 -17.94
C PHE A 70 -3.65 -12.21 -17.01
N TRP A 71 -3.90 -13.41 -17.54
CA TRP A 71 -3.97 -14.63 -16.73
C TRP A 71 -2.60 -15.12 -16.28
N SER A 72 -1.53 -14.91 -17.06
CA SER A 72 -0.18 -15.26 -16.59
C SER A 72 0.27 -14.38 -15.43
N ALA A 73 0.01 -13.07 -15.49
CA ALA A 73 0.29 -12.17 -14.37
C ALA A 73 -0.55 -12.55 -13.14
N THR A 74 -1.86 -12.76 -13.32
CA THR A 74 -2.77 -13.16 -12.24
C THR A 74 -2.35 -14.48 -11.59
N ALA A 75 -2.02 -15.49 -12.38
CA ALA A 75 -1.56 -16.79 -11.89
C ALA A 75 -0.20 -16.69 -11.19
N ALA A 76 0.75 -15.96 -11.76
CA ALA A 76 2.06 -15.76 -11.16
C ALA A 76 1.93 -15.09 -9.78
N ILE A 77 1.07 -14.08 -9.65
CA ILE A 77 0.80 -13.42 -8.37
C ILE A 77 0.14 -14.40 -7.39
N GLY A 78 -0.94 -15.09 -7.80
CA GLY A 78 -1.62 -16.05 -6.94
C GLY A 78 -0.70 -17.16 -6.42
N ILE A 79 0.26 -17.63 -7.23
CA ILE A 79 1.17 -18.73 -6.88
C ILE A 79 2.38 -18.23 -6.06
N PHE A 80 2.97 -17.09 -6.43
CA PHE A 80 4.29 -16.69 -5.92
C PHE A 80 4.26 -15.49 -4.96
N ALA A 81 3.13 -14.79 -4.79
CA ALA A 81 3.07 -13.62 -3.91
C ALA A 81 3.18 -13.99 -2.42
N THR A 82 4.18 -13.43 -1.76
CA THR A 82 4.37 -13.48 -0.30
C THR A 82 4.59 -12.06 0.24
N PRO A 83 3.81 -11.57 1.22
CA PRO A 83 2.65 -12.23 1.83
C PRO A 83 1.44 -12.31 0.87
N PRO A 84 0.52 -13.27 1.10
CA PRO A 84 -0.70 -13.48 0.32
C PRO A 84 -1.62 -12.25 0.20
N SER A 85 -1.70 -11.45 1.25
CA SER A 85 -2.64 -10.33 1.39
C SER A 85 -2.26 -9.12 0.50
N ALA A 86 -1.06 -9.13 -0.06
CA ALA A 86 -0.50 -8.09 -0.92
C ALA A 86 -0.76 -8.29 -2.43
N ASP A 87 -1.81 -9.01 -2.79
CA ASP A 87 -2.18 -9.28 -4.19
C ASP A 87 -2.50 -7.99 -4.95
N SER A 88 -3.26 -7.08 -4.34
CA SER A 88 -3.69 -5.81 -4.97
C SER A 88 -2.51 -4.95 -5.41
N TYR A 89 -1.46 -4.83 -4.59
CA TYR A 89 -0.24 -4.12 -4.99
C TYR A 89 0.43 -4.73 -6.23
N ARG A 90 0.49 -6.06 -6.29
CA ARG A 90 1.17 -6.77 -7.39
C ARG A 90 0.33 -6.86 -8.65
N MET A 91 -1.00 -6.91 -8.51
CA MET A 91 -1.95 -6.93 -9.62
C MET A 91 -1.90 -5.66 -10.47
N LEU A 92 -1.20 -4.61 -10.01
CA LEU A 92 -0.83 -3.45 -10.83
C LEU A 92 -0.12 -3.88 -12.13
N MET A 93 0.64 -4.99 -12.12
CA MET A 93 1.29 -5.54 -13.31
C MET A 93 0.30 -6.07 -14.35
N ALA A 94 -0.89 -6.54 -13.92
CA ALA A 94 -1.96 -7.01 -14.80
C ALA A 94 -2.90 -5.89 -15.24
N LEU A 95 -2.81 -4.71 -14.61
CA LEU A 95 -3.69 -3.58 -14.83
C LEU A 95 -3.71 -3.10 -16.30
N PRO A 96 -2.58 -2.99 -17.03
CA PRO A 96 -2.61 -2.60 -18.44
C PRO A 96 -3.47 -3.53 -19.31
N ALA A 97 -3.41 -4.84 -19.07
CA ALA A 97 -4.25 -5.81 -19.76
C ALA A 97 -5.73 -5.65 -19.35
N ALA A 98 -5.99 -5.47 -18.06
CA ALA A 98 -7.34 -5.28 -17.53
C ALA A 98 -8.02 -4.02 -18.08
N VAL A 99 -7.34 -2.87 -18.10
CA VAL A 99 -7.90 -1.61 -18.65
C VAL A 99 -8.05 -1.66 -20.17
N THR A 100 -7.18 -2.38 -20.87
CA THR A 100 -7.35 -2.64 -22.32
C THR A 100 -8.60 -3.46 -22.58
N MET A 101 -8.83 -4.53 -21.79
CA MET A 101 -10.08 -5.29 -21.85
C MET A 101 -11.28 -4.44 -21.48
N ALA A 102 -11.19 -3.57 -20.48
CA ALA A 102 -12.28 -2.65 -20.13
C ALA A 102 -12.62 -1.70 -21.30
N ALA A 103 -11.61 -1.13 -21.97
CA ALA A 103 -11.81 -0.29 -23.14
C ALA A 103 -12.49 -1.06 -24.29
N LEU A 104 -12.05 -2.29 -24.57
CA LEU A 104 -12.69 -3.18 -25.56
C LEU A 104 -14.15 -3.49 -25.18
N GLY A 105 -14.40 -3.76 -23.90
CA GLY A 105 -15.74 -4.02 -23.38
C GLY A 105 -16.67 -2.82 -23.57
N LEU A 106 -16.21 -1.61 -23.27
CA LEU A 106 -16.94 -0.38 -23.53
C LEU A 106 -17.24 -0.22 -25.03
N ASP A 107 -16.20 -0.26 -25.86
CA ASP A 107 -16.31 -0.01 -27.30
C ASP A 107 -17.28 -0.99 -27.98
N LYS A 108 -17.08 -2.30 -27.76
CA LYS A 108 -17.91 -3.34 -28.38
C LYS A 108 -19.34 -3.35 -27.85
N THR A 109 -19.55 -3.03 -26.57
CA THR A 109 -20.91 -2.92 -26.03
C THR A 109 -21.65 -1.75 -26.69
N LEU A 110 -21.01 -0.60 -26.87
CA LEU A 110 -21.61 0.54 -27.58
C LEU A 110 -21.89 0.21 -29.05
N GLU A 111 -20.98 -0.49 -29.73
CA GLU A 111 -21.21 -0.95 -31.11
C GLU A 111 -22.42 -1.89 -31.21
N ILE A 112 -22.56 -2.85 -30.29
CA ILE A 112 -23.72 -3.78 -30.25
C ILE A 112 -25.04 -3.02 -30.02
N LEU A 113 -25.00 -1.95 -29.23
CA LEU A 113 -26.15 -1.06 -29.00
C LEU A 113 -26.43 -0.10 -30.19
N GLY A 114 -25.70 -0.22 -31.30
CA GLY A 114 -25.85 0.62 -32.49
C GLY A 114 -25.17 1.99 -32.39
N MET A 115 -24.49 2.27 -31.28
CA MET A 115 -23.74 3.51 -31.06
C MET A 115 -22.28 3.37 -31.50
N GLY A 116 -22.01 2.83 -32.69
CA GLY A 116 -20.65 2.74 -33.20
C GLY A 116 -20.10 4.08 -33.69
N TRP A 117 -18.78 4.27 -33.65
CA TRP A 117 -18.11 5.48 -34.17
C TRP A 117 -18.52 5.84 -35.60
N ASN A 118 -18.70 4.83 -36.45
CA ASN A 118 -19.05 5.00 -37.86
C ASN A 118 -20.54 5.29 -38.10
N HIS A 119 -21.42 4.99 -37.15
CA HIS A 119 -22.87 5.12 -37.32
C HIS A 119 -23.45 6.31 -36.55
N LEU A 120 -23.08 6.48 -35.28
CA LEU A 120 -23.60 7.51 -34.38
C LEU A 120 -22.46 8.22 -33.63
N ARG A 121 -21.53 8.81 -34.38
CA ARG A 121 -20.31 9.42 -33.84
C ARG A 121 -20.54 10.38 -32.67
N THR A 122 -21.54 11.27 -32.76
CA THR A 122 -21.83 12.24 -31.70
C THR A 122 -22.33 11.56 -30.42
N ALA A 123 -23.23 10.57 -30.54
CA ALA A 123 -23.74 9.83 -29.40
C ALA A 123 -22.65 8.96 -28.75
N TYR A 124 -21.81 8.31 -29.56
CA TYR A 124 -20.64 7.58 -29.07
C TYR A 124 -19.68 8.51 -28.33
N ALA A 125 -19.29 9.63 -28.95
CA ALA A 125 -18.33 10.57 -28.37
C ALA A 125 -18.87 11.16 -27.05
N PHE A 126 -20.15 11.53 -27.02
CA PHE A 126 -20.80 12.00 -25.80
C PHE A 126 -20.80 10.93 -24.71
N THR A 127 -21.20 9.70 -25.04
CA THR A 127 -21.30 8.59 -24.08
C THR A 127 -19.93 8.22 -23.51
N VAL A 128 -18.92 8.04 -24.37
CA VAL A 128 -17.55 7.75 -23.94
C VAL A 128 -16.99 8.89 -23.10
N THR A 129 -17.19 10.15 -23.51
CA THR A 129 -16.72 11.31 -22.72
C THR A 129 -17.39 11.37 -21.36
N ALA A 130 -18.71 11.15 -21.28
CA ALA A 130 -19.44 11.13 -20.01
C ALA A 130 -18.93 10.03 -19.07
N ILE A 131 -18.69 8.83 -19.60
CA ILE A 131 -18.13 7.71 -18.84
C ILE A 131 -16.71 8.03 -18.35
N LEU A 132 -15.82 8.49 -19.24
CA LEU A 132 -14.43 8.81 -18.87
C LEU A 132 -14.35 9.95 -17.86
N THR A 133 -15.20 10.97 -18.01
CA THR A 133 -15.28 12.09 -17.04
C THR A 133 -15.78 11.60 -15.69
N SER A 134 -16.79 10.71 -15.69
CA SER A 134 -17.29 10.10 -14.45
C SER A 134 -16.20 9.27 -13.78
N LEU A 135 -15.48 8.43 -14.52
CA LEU A 135 -14.36 7.65 -14.01
C LEU A 135 -13.26 8.55 -13.45
N LEU A 136 -12.90 9.63 -14.13
CA LEU A 136 -11.92 10.60 -13.64
C LEU A 136 -12.38 11.19 -12.30
N PHE A 137 -13.63 11.66 -12.22
CA PHE A 137 -14.18 12.24 -11.00
C PHE A 137 -14.19 11.23 -9.85
N PHE A 138 -14.67 9.99 -10.08
CA PHE A 138 -14.67 8.94 -9.07
C PHE A 138 -13.26 8.59 -8.58
N ASN A 139 -12.30 8.43 -9.49
CA ASN A 139 -10.92 8.10 -9.10
C ASN A 139 -10.27 9.25 -8.31
N LEU A 140 -10.49 10.51 -8.72
CA LEU A 140 -9.99 11.67 -7.99
C LEU A 140 -10.65 11.81 -6.62
N TRP A 141 -11.96 11.55 -6.51
CA TRP A 141 -12.67 11.57 -5.24
C TRP A 141 -12.16 10.49 -4.30
N THR A 142 -12.12 9.23 -4.74
CA THR A 142 -11.58 8.11 -3.94
C THR A 142 -10.15 8.39 -3.52
N TYR A 143 -9.30 8.91 -4.42
CA TYR A 143 -7.91 9.22 -4.06
C TYR A 143 -7.80 10.42 -3.10
N TYR A 144 -8.33 11.60 -3.42
CA TYR A 144 -8.07 12.80 -2.62
C TYR A 144 -8.95 12.92 -1.37
N VAL A 145 -10.17 12.40 -1.39
CA VAL A 145 -11.13 12.55 -0.29
C VAL A 145 -11.14 11.32 0.62
N GLU A 146 -11.17 10.11 0.03
CA GLU A 146 -11.29 8.89 0.83
C GLU A 146 -9.96 8.27 1.22
N PHE A 147 -8.86 8.66 0.56
CA PHE A 147 -7.57 8.00 0.70
C PHE A 147 -6.44 8.90 1.17
N ALA A 148 -6.03 9.90 0.38
CA ALA A 148 -4.81 10.69 0.60
C ALA A 148 -4.84 11.51 1.90
N GLY A 149 -6.03 11.95 2.33
CA GLY A 149 -6.21 12.63 3.62
C GLY A 149 -6.40 11.68 4.81
N GLN A 150 -6.38 10.36 4.58
CA GLN A 150 -6.62 9.38 5.63
C GLN A 150 -5.33 8.67 6.01
N CYS A 151 -5.17 8.41 7.30
CA CYS A 151 -4.00 7.80 7.93
C CYS A 151 -3.92 6.28 7.70
N ARG A 152 -4.35 5.85 6.52
CA ARG A 152 -4.54 4.46 6.11
C ARG A 152 -3.36 3.93 5.30
N PHE A 153 -2.52 4.82 4.76
CA PHE A 153 -1.35 4.43 3.98
C PHE A 153 -0.39 3.60 4.83
N ALA A 154 0.01 2.42 4.33
CA ALA A 154 0.80 1.43 5.04
C ALA A 154 0.21 1.10 6.43
N SER A 155 -0.70 0.12 6.49
CA SER A 155 -1.19 -0.43 7.76
C SER A 155 -0.07 -0.95 8.68
N ASP A 156 1.13 -1.14 8.12
CA ASP A 156 2.37 -1.47 8.81
C ASP A 156 2.93 -0.27 9.61
N ARG A 157 2.59 -0.23 10.90
CA ARG A 157 3.18 0.72 11.87
C ARG A 157 4.72 0.71 11.88
N PRO A 158 5.41 -0.44 11.80
CA PRO A 158 6.87 -0.50 11.66
C PRO A 158 7.42 0.32 10.49
N GLY A 159 6.86 0.18 9.30
CA GLY A 159 7.28 0.96 8.12
C GLY A 159 7.04 2.46 8.29
N ARG A 160 5.91 2.85 8.89
CA ARG A 160 5.62 4.25 9.23
C ARG A 160 6.61 4.79 10.26
N PHE A 161 6.85 4.04 11.34
CA PHE A 161 7.86 4.37 12.34
C PHE A 161 9.23 4.60 11.71
N GLY A 162 9.67 3.75 10.78
CA GLY A 162 10.94 3.92 10.08
C GLY A 162 11.04 5.24 9.29
N THR A 163 9.92 5.70 8.72
CA THR A 163 9.84 6.99 8.02
C THR A 163 9.94 8.15 9.01
N TYR A 164 9.14 8.14 10.08
CA TYR A 164 9.17 9.19 11.11
C TYR A 164 10.52 9.24 11.84
N LEU A 165 11.13 8.10 12.11
CA LEU A 165 12.47 8.02 12.67
C LEU A 165 13.48 8.70 11.72
N GLY A 166 13.44 8.38 10.43
CA GLY A 166 14.29 9.01 9.43
C GLY A 166 14.17 10.54 9.39
N ILE A 167 12.94 11.06 9.46
CA ILE A 167 12.66 12.51 9.53
C ILE A 167 13.18 13.10 10.85
N GLN A 168 12.87 12.49 11.99
CA GLN A 168 13.34 12.95 13.31
C GLN A 168 14.86 13.05 13.35
N LEU A 169 15.58 12.09 12.76
CA LEU A 169 17.04 12.09 12.71
C LEU A 169 17.62 13.22 11.86
N GLN A 170 16.88 13.76 10.87
CA GLN A 170 17.27 14.95 10.13
C GLN A 170 17.11 16.24 10.94
N GLU A 171 16.11 16.28 11.83
CA GLU A 171 15.78 17.47 12.62
C GLU A 171 16.70 17.68 13.83
N ILE A 172 17.43 16.65 14.27
CA ILE A 172 18.42 16.80 15.35
C ILE A 172 19.61 17.60 14.83
N GLU A 173 19.83 18.80 15.36
CA GLU A 173 20.87 19.72 14.87
C GLU A 173 22.27 19.40 15.40
N ASN A 174 22.39 18.81 16.59
CA ASN A 174 23.68 18.48 17.20
C ASN A 174 24.30 17.21 16.58
N GLU A 175 25.62 17.04 16.65
CA GLU A 175 26.31 15.83 16.18
C GLU A 175 26.41 14.73 17.25
N ASN A 176 25.68 14.87 18.36
CA ASN A 176 25.75 13.92 19.46
C ASN A 176 25.11 12.58 19.10
N ARG A 177 25.42 11.56 19.89
CA ARG A 177 24.91 10.21 19.66
C ARG A 177 23.40 10.17 19.81
N VAL A 178 22.79 9.33 18.98
CA VAL A 178 21.37 9.01 19.04
C VAL A 178 21.20 7.56 19.41
N TYR A 179 20.49 7.32 20.51
CA TYR A 179 20.09 6.00 20.95
C TYR A 179 18.63 5.78 20.57
N LEU A 180 18.35 4.64 19.95
CA LEU A 180 16.99 4.17 19.75
C LEU A 180 16.74 3.05 20.76
N LEU A 181 15.75 3.20 21.62
CA LEU A 181 15.23 2.12 22.48
C LEU A 181 14.56 1.07 21.61
N SER A 182 15.37 0.26 20.94
CA SER A 182 14.95 -0.65 19.89
C SER A 182 14.35 -1.93 20.45
N ASN A 183 13.64 -2.65 19.60
CA ASN A 183 13.17 -4.00 19.87
C ASN A 183 13.10 -4.80 18.54
N PRO A 184 12.67 -6.08 18.54
CA PRO A 184 12.62 -6.89 17.31
C PRO A 184 11.74 -6.34 16.18
N ILE A 185 10.82 -5.41 16.50
CA ILE A 185 9.88 -4.79 15.55
C ILE A 185 10.40 -3.41 15.12
N TYR A 186 10.80 -2.58 16.10
CA TYR A 186 11.23 -1.21 15.89
C TYR A 186 12.74 -1.09 16.12
N PHE A 187 13.50 -1.09 15.03
CA PHE A 187 14.95 -0.88 15.06
C PHE A 187 15.41 -0.08 13.84
N HIS A 188 16.48 0.67 14.01
CA HIS A 188 17.13 1.41 12.93
C HIS A 188 17.73 0.41 11.93
N GLY A 189 17.38 0.58 10.66
CA GLY A 189 17.73 -0.33 9.57
C GLY A 189 16.72 -1.44 9.30
N SER A 190 15.58 -1.45 10.00
CA SER A 190 14.45 -2.32 9.67
C SER A 190 13.85 -2.02 8.29
N HIS A 191 13.83 -0.74 7.89
CA HIS A 191 13.23 -0.27 6.64
C HIS A 191 14.20 0.66 5.90
N PRO A 192 14.24 0.63 4.55
CA PRO A 192 15.11 1.51 3.77
C PRO A 192 14.94 3.00 4.08
N ALA A 193 13.73 3.41 4.50
CA ALA A 193 13.42 4.79 4.86
C ALA A 193 14.34 5.35 5.97
N THR A 194 14.77 4.53 6.93
CA THR A 194 15.63 5.00 8.03
C THR A 194 16.99 5.47 7.51
N PHE A 195 17.55 4.79 6.51
CA PHE A 195 18.82 5.14 5.88
C PHE A 195 18.67 6.17 4.76
N PHE A 196 17.56 6.12 4.03
CA PHE A 196 17.32 7.00 2.89
C PHE A 196 17.10 8.45 3.34
N LEU A 197 16.35 8.63 4.43
CA LEU A 197 16.05 9.96 4.97
C LEU A 197 17.20 10.49 5.81
N SER A 198 17.89 9.66 6.59
CA SER A 198 19.04 10.12 7.36
C SER A 198 20.19 9.14 7.31
N LEU A 199 21.40 9.65 7.04
CA LEU A 199 22.64 8.89 7.13
C LEU A 199 23.24 8.95 8.54
N ARG A 200 22.55 9.59 9.49
CA ARG A 200 23.02 9.72 10.87
C ARG A 200 23.13 8.34 11.52
N PRO A 201 24.27 7.98 12.13
CA PRO A 201 24.38 6.75 12.89
C PRO A 201 23.41 6.73 14.08
N VAL A 202 22.71 5.62 14.25
CA VAL A 202 21.82 5.37 15.40
C VAL A 202 22.23 4.08 16.08
N ILE A 203 22.32 4.13 17.41
CA ILE A 203 22.63 2.97 18.24
C ILE A 203 21.31 2.32 18.65
N ASN A 204 21.04 1.13 18.11
CA ASN A 204 19.93 0.28 18.56
C ASN A 204 20.24 -0.25 19.96
N PHE A 205 19.46 0.17 20.95
CA PHE A 205 19.61 -0.17 22.35
C PHE A 205 18.40 -1.02 22.81
N ALA A 206 18.59 -2.33 22.94
CA ALA A 206 17.51 -3.26 23.27
C ALA A 206 17.28 -3.44 24.78
N ASP A 207 18.26 -3.09 25.60
CA ASP A 207 18.19 -3.24 27.06
C ASP A 207 17.31 -2.15 27.71
N PRO A 208 16.88 -2.33 28.97
CA PRO A 208 16.15 -1.31 29.71
C PRO A 208 16.91 0.01 29.81
N ILE A 209 16.24 1.14 29.73
CA ILE A 209 16.84 2.48 29.70
C ILE A 209 17.69 2.79 30.94
N ASP A 210 17.41 2.17 32.09
CA ASP A 210 18.20 2.36 33.31
C ASP A 210 19.66 1.87 33.18
N SER A 211 19.95 0.99 32.20
CA SER A 211 21.33 0.57 31.91
C SER A 211 22.02 1.46 30.87
N LEU A 212 21.30 2.44 30.29
CA LEU A 212 21.84 3.37 29.33
C LEU A 212 22.56 4.52 30.04
N ASP A 213 23.88 4.59 29.86
CA ASP A 213 24.72 5.70 30.31
C ASP A 213 24.76 6.81 29.23
N ALA A 214 23.64 7.53 29.09
CA ALA A 214 23.52 8.65 28.17
C ALA A 214 24.10 9.94 28.78
N VAL A 215 24.88 10.68 27.99
CA VAL A 215 25.56 11.91 28.44
C VAL A 215 24.91 13.18 27.86
N TYR A 216 25.29 14.33 28.41
CA TYR A 216 24.81 15.66 28.01
C TYR A 216 24.69 15.82 26.49
N GLY A 217 23.52 16.25 26.03
CA GLY A 217 23.23 16.57 24.64
C GLY A 217 22.95 15.38 23.73
N GLU A 218 23.11 14.13 24.18
CA GLU A 218 22.69 12.95 23.43
C GLU A 218 21.17 12.86 23.34
N THR A 219 20.67 12.20 22.30
CA THR A 219 19.22 12.06 22.06
C THR A 219 18.81 10.61 22.20
N ILE A 220 17.77 10.36 22.99
CA ILE A 220 17.16 9.04 23.14
C ILE A 220 15.81 9.08 22.44
N ILE A 221 15.54 8.11 21.57
CA ILE A 221 14.29 7.96 20.84
C ILE A 221 13.66 6.63 21.26
N ALA A 222 12.36 6.64 21.53
CA ALA A 222 11.58 5.47 21.91
C ALA A 222 10.46 5.19 20.89
N PRO A 223 10.27 3.92 20.47
CA PRO A 223 9.10 3.48 19.74
C PRO A 223 7.85 3.44 20.65
N PRO A 224 6.64 3.26 20.08
CA PRO A 224 5.38 3.37 20.82
C PRO A 224 5.28 2.48 22.07
N ASP A 225 5.84 1.28 22.01
CA ASP A 225 5.81 0.30 23.09
C ASP A 225 6.86 0.53 24.18
N ARG A 226 7.78 1.49 24.00
CA ARG A 226 8.80 1.90 24.98
C ARG A 226 8.75 3.39 25.31
N MET A 227 7.70 4.10 24.92
CA MET A 227 7.55 5.53 25.26
C MET A 227 7.41 5.74 26.77
N GLU A 228 6.58 4.93 27.44
CA GLU A 228 6.35 5.02 28.89
C GLU A 228 7.66 4.86 29.67
N GLU A 229 8.51 3.92 29.25
CA GLU A 229 9.84 3.72 29.82
C GLU A 229 10.73 4.97 29.71
N LEU A 230 10.74 5.63 28.54
CA LEU A 230 11.48 6.87 28.35
C LEU A 230 10.88 8.04 29.16
N GLU A 231 9.56 8.12 29.27
CA GLU A 231 8.90 9.14 30.10
C GLU A 231 9.25 9.00 31.58
N GLU A 232 9.21 7.78 32.11
CA GLU A 232 9.55 7.50 33.50
C GLU A 232 11.01 7.83 33.80
N TRP A 233 11.92 7.42 32.93
CA TRP A 233 13.34 7.75 33.06
C TRP A 233 13.60 9.25 32.97
N ALA A 234 12.95 9.95 32.02
CA ALA A 234 13.09 11.40 31.87
C ALA A 234 12.61 12.18 33.11
N ARG A 235 11.63 11.66 33.86
CA ARG A 235 11.23 12.26 35.15
C ARG A 235 12.34 12.20 36.21
N THR A 236 13.25 11.23 36.11
CA THR A 236 14.40 11.11 37.02
C THR A 236 15.61 11.95 36.59
N GLN A 237 15.62 12.43 35.35
CA GLN A 237 16.69 13.24 34.74
C GLN A 237 16.19 14.65 34.40
N PRO A 238 15.91 15.51 35.39
CA PRO A 238 15.28 16.81 35.13
C PRO A 238 16.18 17.73 34.28
N GLY A 239 15.58 18.42 33.31
CA GLY A 239 16.24 19.48 32.54
C GLY A 239 16.10 19.34 31.02
N GLY A 240 15.86 18.13 30.52
CA GLY A 240 15.67 17.89 29.09
C GLY A 240 14.24 18.13 28.63
N GLN A 241 14.01 17.99 27.32
CA GLN A 241 12.69 18.18 26.71
C GLN A 241 12.23 16.89 26.03
N LEU A 242 11.01 16.47 26.38
CA LEU A 242 10.30 15.40 25.69
C LEU A 242 9.61 15.96 24.45
N HIS A 243 9.83 15.30 23.31
CA HIS A 243 9.19 15.65 22.04
C HIS A 243 8.51 14.43 21.43
N TYR A 244 7.18 14.48 21.38
CA TYR A 244 6.35 13.48 20.73
C TYR A 244 6.22 13.80 19.25
N LYS A 245 6.41 12.79 18.41
CA LYS A 245 5.93 12.82 17.03
C LYS A 245 4.67 11.99 16.95
N TYR A 246 3.68 12.57 16.26
CA TYR A 246 2.41 11.93 16.02
C TYR A 246 2.29 11.58 14.56
N ASP A 247 1.76 10.39 14.35
CA ASP A 247 1.33 9.93 13.06
C ASP A 247 -0.19 9.98 13.02
N CYS A 248 -0.69 11.12 12.54
CA CYS A 248 -2.06 11.56 12.75
C CYS A 248 -2.36 11.78 14.23
N ASP A 249 -3.28 11.02 14.82
CA ASP A 249 -3.66 11.18 16.24
C ASP A 249 -2.96 10.18 17.17
N THR A 250 -2.07 9.33 16.63
CA THR A 250 -1.36 8.31 17.41
C THR A 250 0.11 8.68 17.56
N ALA A 251 0.62 8.69 18.79
CA ALA A 251 2.06 8.88 19.03
C ALA A 251 2.85 7.75 18.36
N ILE A 252 3.82 8.11 17.52
CA ILE A 252 4.61 7.14 16.73
C ILE A 252 6.05 7.03 17.22
N LEU A 253 6.62 8.12 17.75
CA LEU A 253 7.88 8.07 18.49
C LEU A 253 7.91 9.18 19.54
N LEU A 254 8.67 8.93 20.60
CA LEU A 254 9.01 9.90 21.63
C LEU A 254 10.52 10.12 21.59
N SER A 255 10.96 11.36 21.67
CA SER A 255 12.38 11.69 21.77
C SER A 255 12.65 12.54 23.00
N TYR A 256 13.84 12.37 23.57
CA TYR A 256 14.32 13.11 24.72
C TYR A 256 15.77 13.51 24.48
N GLN A 257 16.08 14.79 24.61
CA GLN A 257 17.46 15.27 24.61
C GLN A 257 17.95 15.39 26.05
N VAL A 258 19.06 14.71 26.35
CA VAL A 258 19.70 14.78 27.66
C VAL A 258 20.22 16.20 27.91
N PRO A 259 19.85 16.83 29.04
CA PRO A 259 20.19 18.21 29.33
C PRO A 259 21.62 18.41 29.82
#